data_AF-A0A7J2I511-F1
#
_entry.id   AF-A0A7J2I511-F1
#
_cell.length_a   1.000
_cell.length_b   1.000
_cell.length_c   1.000
_cell.angle_alpha   90.00
_cell.angle_beta   90.00
_cell.angle_gamma   90.00
#
_symmetry.space_group_name_H-M   'P 1'
#
loop_
_entity.id
_entity.type
_entity.pdbx_description
1 polymer ?
#
loop_
_entity_poly.entity_id
_entity_poly.type
_entity_poly.pdbx_seq_one_letter_code
_entity_poly.pdbx_strand_id
1 'polypeptide(L)'
;FIELLPARQRRSLKRGLTPEQRKFLEKVREAKRKGLNKPIRTHCRDMIILPEMVGMTIHVHDGHKFVPVKITEKMIGHYLGEFAPTNKPVKHGRPGIGASRSSMYIPLK
;
A
#
# COMPACT_ATOMS: atom_id res chain seq x y z
N PHE A 1 -5.12 -22.52 3.24
CA PHE A 1 -4.66 -21.11 3.28
C PHE A 1 -5.64 -20.20 4.02
N ILE A 2 -6.91 -20.14 3.61
CA ILE A 2 -7.92 -19.24 4.21
C ILE A 2 -8.07 -19.41 5.74
N GLU A 3 -7.92 -20.63 6.25
CA GLU A 3 -8.05 -20.93 7.68
C GLU A 3 -6.86 -20.46 8.52
N LEU A 4 -5.69 -20.30 7.89
CA LEU A 4 -4.44 -19.86 8.55
C LEU A 4 -4.36 -18.33 8.68
N LEU A 5 -5.27 -17.60 8.03
CA LEU A 5 -5.29 -16.15 8.02
C LEU A 5 -6.10 -15.57 9.20
N PRO A 6 -5.78 -14.33 9.64
CA PRO A 6 -6.58 -13.64 10.63
C PRO A 6 -8.01 -13.36 10.15
N ALA A 7 -8.89 -13.07 11.11
CA ALA A 7 -10.34 -13.00 10.89
C ALA A 7 -10.77 -12.03 9.76
N ARG A 8 -10.08 -10.89 9.61
CA ARG A 8 -10.43 -9.87 8.60
C ARG A 8 -10.19 -10.39 7.19
N GLN A 9 -8.98 -10.88 6.93
CA GLN A 9 -8.57 -11.43 5.64
C GLN A 9 -9.41 -12.66 5.28
N ARG A 10 -9.66 -13.52 6.27
CA ARG A 10 -10.53 -14.69 6.12
C ARG A 10 -11.95 -14.30 5.70
N ARG A 11 -12.53 -13.25 6.31
CA ARG A 11 -13.85 -12.73 5.94
C ARG A 11 -13.86 -12.17 4.52
N SER A 12 -12.85 -11.40 4.14
CA SER A 12 -12.73 -10.84 2.80
C SER A 12 -12.66 -11.93 1.73
N LEU A 13 -11.82 -12.97 1.92
CA LEU A 13 -11.72 -14.08 0.97
C LEU A 13 -13.00 -14.92 0.91
N LYS A 14 -13.70 -15.13 2.04
CA LYS A 14 -14.99 -15.85 2.07
C LYS A 14 -16.10 -15.10 1.34
N ARG A 15 -16.11 -13.76 1.37
CA ARG A 15 -17.07 -12.93 0.64
C ARG A 15 -16.79 -12.91 -0.87
N GLY A 16 -15.56 -13.21 -1.27
CA GLY A 16 -15.10 -13.17 -2.65
C GLY A 16 -14.36 -11.88 -2.99
N LEU A 17 -13.60 -11.95 -4.09
CA LEU A 17 -12.81 -10.83 -4.60
C LEU A 17 -13.67 -9.89 -5.45
N THR A 18 -13.34 -8.60 -5.44
CA THR A 18 -13.98 -7.63 -6.31
C THR A 18 -13.58 -7.87 -7.79
N PRO A 19 -14.37 -7.39 -8.76
CA PRO A 19 -14.04 -7.55 -10.18
C PRO A 19 -12.66 -7.00 -10.55
N GLU A 20 -12.26 -5.88 -9.93
CA GLU A 20 -10.95 -5.25 -10.17
C GLU A 20 -9.80 -6.10 -9.59
N GLN A 21 -9.97 -6.61 -8.38
CA GLN A 21 -9.01 -7.53 -7.75
C GLN A 21 -8.83 -8.80 -8.58
N ARG A 22 -9.91 -9.32 -9.19
CA ARG A 22 -9.86 -10.49 -10.07
C ARG A 22 -9.07 -10.20 -11.34
N LYS A 23 -9.32 -9.07 -12.01
CA LYS A 23 -8.53 -8.63 -13.19
C LYS A 23 -7.05 -8.46 -12.84
N PHE A 24 -6.76 -7.94 -11.64
CA PHE A 24 -5.39 -7.82 -11.15
C PHE A 24 -4.73 -9.18 -10.93
N LEU A 25 -5.44 -10.13 -10.32
CA LEU A 25 -4.95 -11.51 -10.13
C LEU A 25 -4.63 -12.21 -11.45
N GLU A 26 -5.48 -12.06 -12.46
CA GLU A 26 -5.25 -12.62 -13.79
C GLU A 26 -3.97 -12.06 -14.42
N LYS A 27 -3.76 -10.74 -14.33
CA LYS A 27 -2.51 -10.09 -14.78
C LYS A 27 -1.27 -10.62 -14.05
N VAL A 28 -1.37 -10.81 -12.73
CA VAL A 28 -0.27 -11.37 -11.92
C VAL A 28 0.05 -12.80 -12.34
N ARG A 29 -0.98 -13.65 -12.53
CA ARG A 29 -0.80 -15.03 -12.98
C ARG A 29 -0.20 -15.11 -14.37
N GLU A 30 -0.64 -14.25 -15.29
CA GLU A 30 -0.09 -14.17 -16.64
C GLU A 30 1.38 -13.74 -16.61
N ALA A 31 1.73 -12.72 -15.83
CA ALA A 31 3.11 -12.26 -15.68
C ALA A 31 4.01 -13.36 -15.11
N LYS A 32 3.54 -14.10 -14.10
CA LYS A 32 4.27 -15.22 -13.51
C LYS A 32 4.50 -16.36 -14.52
N ARG A 33 3.46 -16.71 -15.30
CA ARG A 33 3.57 -17.75 -16.35
C ARG A 33 4.57 -17.36 -17.44
N LYS A 34 4.56 -16.10 -17.86
CA LYS A 34 5.45 -15.62 -18.93
C LYS A 34 6.88 -15.35 -18.44
N GLY A 35 7.13 -15.36 -17.12
CA GLY A 35 8.43 -15.01 -16.55
C GLY A 35 8.86 -13.57 -16.83
N LEU A 36 7.93 -12.71 -17.28
CA LEU A 36 8.26 -11.31 -17.58
C LEU A 36 8.29 -10.50 -16.28
N ASN A 37 9.45 -9.89 -16.01
CA ASN A 37 9.63 -8.84 -15.00
C ASN A 37 8.98 -7.50 -15.43
N LYS A 38 7.82 -7.53 -16.08
CA LYS A 38 7.10 -6.32 -16.44
C LYS A 38 6.54 -5.67 -15.17
N PRO A 39 6.66 -4.34 -15.01
CA PRO A 39 6.12 -3.63 -13.86
C PRO A 39 4.58 -3.71 -13.86
N ILE A 40 4.01 -4.45 -12.92
CA ILE A 40 2.55 -4.56 -12.76
C ILE A 40 2.06 -3.36 -11.95
N ARG A 41 1.28 -2.48 -12.58
CA ARG A 41 0.67 -1.31 -11.94
C ARG A 41 -0.73 -1.65 -11.42
N THR A 42 -1.05 -1.21 -10.21
CA THR A 42 -2.36 -1.42 -9.58
C THR A 42 -2.83 -0.23 -8.76
N HIS A 43 -4.16 -0.01 -8.79
CA HIS A 43 -4.86 0.91 -7.91
C HIS A 43 -5.54 0.17 -6.73
N CYS A 44 -5.66 -1.16 -6.80
CA CYS A 44 -6.31 -1.97 -5.77
C CYS A 44 -5.39 -2.12 -4.55
N ARG A 45 -5.50 -1.20 -3.59
CA ARG A 45 -4.74 -1.18 -2.32
C ARG A 45 -5.33 -2.10 -1.25
N ASP A 46 -6.60 -2.44 -1.41
CA ASP A 46 -7.43 -3.33 -0.61
C ASP A 46 -7.20 -4.82 -0.91
N MET A 47 -6.34 -5.13 -1.88
CA MET A 47 -5.99 -6.49 -2.23
C MET A 47 -5.08 -7.12 -1.17
N ILE A 48 -5.41 -8.36 -0.77
CA ILE A 48 -4.61 -9.16 0.18
C ILE A 48 -3.47 -9.82 -0.58
N ILE A 49 -2.26 -9.79 0.00
CA ILE A 49 -1.09 -10.46 -0.56
C ILE A 49 -1.28 -11.97 -0.45
N LEU A 50 -1.30 -12.61 -1.60
CA LEU A 50 -1.41 -14.05 -1.75
C LEU A 50 -0.02 -14.68 -1.98
N PRO A 51 0.19 -15.96 -1.59
CA PRO A 51 1.46 -16.65 -1.81
C PRO A 51 1.91 -16.67 -3.27
N GLU A 52 0.97 -16.60 -4.21
CA GLU A 52 1.27 -16.56 -5.65
C GLU A 52 2.10 -15.33 -6.06
N MET A 53 2.01 -14.23 -5.31
CA MET A 53 2.64 -12.92 -5.59
C MET A 53 4.06 -12.78 -5.02
N VAL A 54 4.52 -13.74 -4.22
CA VAL A 54 5.84 -13.68 -3.58
C VAL A 54 6.95 -13.65 -4.64
N GLY A 55 7.94 -12.78 -4.44
CA GLY A 55 9.06 -12.60 -5.36
C GLY A 55 8.79 -11.62 -6.51
N MET A 56 7.55 -11.17 -6.69
CA MET A 56 7.19 -10.18 -7.71
C MET A 56 7.34 -8.75 -7.17
N THR A 57 7.61 -7.80 -8.08
CA THR A 57 7.59 -6.38 -7.78
C THR A 57 6.32 -5.75 -8.34
N ILE A 58 5.48 -5.21 -7.46
CA ILE A 58 4.18 -4.64 -7.80
C ILE A 58 4.22 -3.13 -7.54
N HIS A 59 3.75 -2.37 -8.51
CA HIS A 59 3.67 -0.92 -8.44
C HIS A 59 2.30 -0.50 -7.91
N VAL A 60 2.24 -0.05 -6.67
CA VAL A 60 1.00 0.34 -5.97
C VAL A 60 0.83 1.86 -6.03
N HIS A 61 -0.36 2.33 -6.40
CA HIS A 61 -0.66 3.76 -6.43
C HIS A 61 -0.82 4.33 -5.00
N ASP A 62 -0.03 5.35 -4.65
CA ASP A 62 -0.08 6.02 -3.32
C ASP A 62 -1.08 7.20 -3.27
N GLY A 63 -1.64 7.59 -4.42
CA GLY A 63 -2.50 8.78 -4.58
C GLY A 63 -1.90 9.82 -5.54
N HIS A 64 -0.59 9.76 -5.78
CA HIS A 64 0.12 10.67 -6.68
C HIS A 64 1.00 9.92 -7.68
N LYS A 65 1.72 8.88 -7.23
CA LYS A 65 2.64 8.08 -8.03
C LYS A 65 2.50 6.59 -7.72
N PHE A 66 3.18 5.79 -8.55
CA PHE A 66 3.24 4.34 -8.39
C PHE A 66 4.52 3.95 -7.65
N VAL A 67 4.37 3.47 -6.42
CA VAL A 67 5.47 3.03 -5.57
C VAL A 67 5.78 1.56 -5.85
N PRO A 68 7.03 1.20 -6.21
CA PRO A 68 7.42 -0.20 -6.40
C PRO A 68 7.56 -0.90 -5.06
N VAL A 69 6.76 -1.95 -4.84
CA VAL A 69 6.78 -2.80 -3.65
C VAL A 69 7.24 -4.20 -4.06
N LYS A 70 8.39 -4.62 -3.55
CA LYS A 70 8.89 -6.00 -3.72
C LYS A 70 8.29 -6.89 -2.64
N ILE A 71 7.50 -7.88 -3.04
CA ILE A 71 6.75 -8.73 -2.12
C ILE A 71 7.67 -9.82 -1.55
N THR A 72 7.73 -9.86 -0.21
CA THR A 72 8.45 -10.90 0.55
C THR A 72 7.47 -11.85 1.21
N GLU A 73 7.94 -13.03 1.63
CA GLU A 73 7.11 -14.07 2.26
C GLU A 73 6.44 -13.60 3.56
N LYS A 74 7.10 -12.73 4.32
CA LYS A 74 6.57 -12.18 5.57
C LYS A 74 5.36 -11.27 5.37
N MET A 75 5.10 -10.82 4.14
CA MET A 75 4.00 -9.93 3.80
C MET A 75 2.70 -10.68 3.46
N ILE A 76 2.72 -12.02 3.43
CA ILE A 76 1.53 -12.82 3.13
C ILE A 76 0.43 -12.54 4.17
N GLY A 77 -0.79 -12.26 3.69
CA GLY A 77 -1.92 -11.92 4.56
C GLY A 77 -2.01 -10.44 4.94
N HIS A 78 -1.05 -9.60 4.57
CA HIS A 78 -1.18 -8.14 4.68
C HIS A 78 -1.87 -7.55 3.45
N TYR A 79 -2.36 -6.32 3.58
CA TYR A 79 -2.90 -5.58 2.43
C TYR A 79 -1.78 -4.89 1.65
N LEU A 80 -1.89 -4.88 0.31
CA LEU A 80 -0.93 -4.21 -0.57
C LEU A 80 -0.77 -2.72 -0.22
N GLY A 81 -1.83 -2.06 0.21
CA GLY A 81 -1.84 -0.66 0.60
C GLY A 81 -0.99 -0.33 1.84
N GLU A 82 -0.72 -1.30 2.72
CA GLU A 82 0.10 -1.09 3.94
C GLU A 82 1.55 -0.72 3.60
N PHE A 83 2.05 -1.21 2.46
CA PHE A 83 3.44 -1.00 2.03
C PHE A 83 3.62 0.24 1.15
N ALA A 84 2.53 0.97 0.87
CA ALA A 84 2.53 2.21 0.09
C ALA A 84 1.97 3.35 0.94
N PRO A 85 2.80 4.05 1.75
CA PRO A 85 2.34 5.16 2.57
C PRO A 85 1.85 6.32 1.70
N THR A 86 0.70 6.89 2.03
CA THR A 86 0.11 8.02 1.28
C THR A 86 0.66 9.37 1.71
N ASN A 87 0.98 9.49 3.00
CA ASN A 87 1.37 10.74 3.61
C ASN A 87 2.87 10.77 3.82
N LYS A 88 3.49 11.92 3.55
CA LYS A 88 4.90 12.13 3.89
C LYS A 88 5.03 12.31 5.41
N PRO A 89 6.10 11.78 6.03
CA PRO A 89 6.36 12.03 7.44
C PRO A 89 6.55 13.52 7.67
N VAL A 90 5.87 14.06 8.68
CA VAL A 90 5.95 15.48 9.03
C VAL A 90 7.24 15.71 9.82
N LYS A 91 8.02 16.71 9.41
CA LYS A 91 9.12 17.26 10.21
C LYS A 91 8.66 18.62 10.71
N HIS A 92 8.49 18.75 12.02
CA HIS A 92 8.11 20.02 12.62
C HIS A 92 9.24 21.03 12.46
N GLY A 93 8.90 22.22 11.97
CA GLY A 93 9.82 23.35 11.91
C GLY A 93 9.90 24.09 13.25
N ARG A 94 10.45 25.30 13.23
CA ARG A 94 10.43 26.17 14.41
C ARG A 94 9.02 26.72 14.63
N PRO A 95 8.59 26.89 15.89
CA PRO A 95 7.39 27.65 16.19
C PRO A 95 7.46 29.05 15.58
N GLY A 96 6.38 29.48 14.92
CA GLY A 96 6.27 30.83 14.37
C GLY A 96 5.96 31.88 15.43
N ILE A 97 6.00 33.16 15.04
CA ILE A 97 5.52 34.28 15.86
C ILE A 97 4.01 34.10 16.05
N GLY A 98 3.54 34.15 17.30
CA GLY A 98 2.15 33.84 17.67
C GLY A 98 1.92 32.38 18.11
N ALA A 99 2.93 31.51 18.07
CA ALA A 99 2.83 30.15 18.61
C ALA A 99 2.76 30.12 20.15
N SER A 100 3.32 31.14 20.81
CA SER A 100 3.22 31.34 22.27
C SER A 100 2.66 32.73 22.59
N ARG A 101 1.96 32.87 23.72
CA ARG A 101 1.39 34.17 24.16
C ARG A 101 2.45 35.27 24.29
N SER A 102 3.68 34.91 24.67
CA SER A 102 4.81 35.84 24.76
C SER A 102 5.30 36.33 23.40
N SER A 103 5.16 35.52 22.35
CA SER A 103 5.52 35.90 20.99
C SER A 103 4.44 36.70 20.24
N MET A 104 3.26 36.91 20.84
CA MET A 104 2.09 37.46 20.15
C MET A 104 2.16 38.99 19.94
N TYR A 105 2.84 39.72 20.84
CA TYR A 105 2.93 41.18 20.82
C TYR A 105 4.33 41.70 20.47
N ILE A 106 5.19 40.84 19.92
CA ILE A 106 6.51 41.26 19.45
C ILE A 106 6.30 42.06 18.16
N PRO A 107 6.72 43.35 18.08
CA PRO A 107 6.59 44.13 16.87
C PRO A 107 7.43 43.49 15.76
N LEU A 108 6.79 43.14 14.64
CA LEU A 108 7.51 42.83 13.41
C LEU A 108 8.13 44.15 12.93
N LYS A 109 9.46 44.21 12.95
CA LYS A 109 10.21 45.35 12.42
C LYS A 109 10.10 45.42 10.90
#